data_AF-Q0KAK9-F1
#
_entry.id   AF-Q0KAK9-F1
#
_cell.length_a   1.000
_cell.length_b   1.000
_cell.length_c   1.000
_cell.angle_alpha   90.00
_cell.angle_beta   90.00
_cell.angle_gamma   90.00
#
_symmetry.space_group_name_H-M   'P 1'
#
loop_
_entity.id
_entity.type
_entity.pdbx_description
1 polymer ?
#
loop_
_entity_poly.entity_id
_entity_poly.type
_entity_poly.pdbx_seq_one_letter_code
_entity_poly.pdbx_strand_id
1 'polypeptide(L)'
;MVIDDGSSDGSRDIILGYGDRIEAVFQPNGGQVSAYNHALRRLDTPCVIFLDADDQLQPDAAEAVLAAFAAGDYVKVQFRLEVMTEDGTLTGVQVPQSSDVTDCGMRLRDGWLYPSPPGSGNAYRVDALRRIFPVPVTADNIHGADFYAIYGIALVGSVGSLDRALGRYRVHRHTTAQAGDAGSANLSLANAEDALAGARQSARRWAILRGLAWERLGVVLPAEFLDFSAEKAHFATLLHGAPLTRRWRWFRHESSRYFHTVAANPFWSARKKLAVWCLTALCLVPVASISNRAVRYIANPLARAGY
;
A
#
# COMPACT_ATOMS: atom_id res chain seq x y z
N MET A 1 12.34 -18.56 -9.25
CA MET A 1 12.38 -19.13 -7.88
C MET A 1 11.01 -18.97 -7.26
N VAL A 2 10.51 -19.99 -6.56
CA VAL A 2 9.28 -19.95 -5.76
C VAL A 2 9.64 -20.34 -4.34
N ILE A 3 9.19 -19.53 -3.37
CA ILE A 3 9.36 -19.82 -1.94
C ILE A 3 8.00 -20.19 -1.37
N ASP A 4 7.84 -21.46 -1.02
CA ASP A 4 6.72 -21.95 -0.24
C ASP A 4 6.98 -21.70 1.24
N ASP A 5 6.25 -20.75 1.81
CA ASP A 5 6.32 -20.38 3.23
C ASP A 5 5.39 -21.23 4.09
N GLY A 6 5.46 -22.55 3.92
CA GLY A 6 4.75 -23.50 4.76
C GLY A 6 3.28 -23.69 4.40
N SER A 7 2.95 -23.80 3.11
CA SER A 7 1.58 -24.11 2.68
C SER A 7 1.09 -25.45 3.23
N SER A 8 -0.17 -25.51 3.62
CA SER A 8 -0.84 -26.71 4.14
C SER A 8 -1.76 -27.40 3.14
N ASP A 9 -1.87 -26.86 1.93
CA ASP A 9 -2.68 -27.38 0.83
C ASP A 9 -1.80 -28.06 -0.23
N GLY A 10 -2.37 -28.33 -1.42
CA GLY A 10 -1.67 -28.97 -2.54
C GLY A 10 -0.60 -28.10 -3.22
N SER A 11 -0.30 -26.88 -2.72
CA SER A 11 0.65 -25.96 -3.36
C SER A 11 2.02 -26.58 -3.56
N ARG A 12 2.51 -27.38 -2.60
CA ARG A 12 3.85 -28.01 -2.72
C ARG A 12 3.94 -28.97 -3.89
N ASP A 13 2.92 -29.80 -4.08
CA ASP A 13 2.87 -30.76 -5.20
C ASP A 13 2.79 -30.03 -6.54
N ILE A 14 2.01 -28.95 -6.61
CA ILE A 14 1.93 -28.10 -7.80
C ILE A 14 3.30 -27.49 -8.11
N ILE A 15 3.98 -26.91 -7.11
CA ILE A 15 5.31 -26.31 -7.26
C ILE A 15 6.32 -27.35 -7.76
N LEU A 16 6.36 -28.53 -7.15
CA LEU A 16 7.25 -29.62 -7.57
C LEU A 16 6.96 -30.08 -9.00
N GLY A 17 5.70 -30.05 -9.43
CA GLY A 17 5.28 -30.38 -10.80
C GLY A 17 5.88 -29.49 -11.89
N TYR A 18 6.44 -28.31 -11.55
CA TYR A 18 7.15 -27.49 -12.52
C TYR A 18 8.56 -27.99 -12.87
N GLY A 19 9.14 -28.86 -12.03
CA GLY A 19 10.47 -29.44 -12.22
C GLY A 19 11.55 -28.36 -12.39
N ASP A 20 12.50 -28.60 -13.29
CA ASP A 20 13.67 -27.74 -13.49
C ASP A 20 13.35 -26.36 -14.10
N ARG A 21 12.08 -26.07 -14.43
CA ARG A 21 11.66 -24.74 -14.91
C ARG A 21 11.72 -23.69 -13.81
N ILE A 22 11.67 -24.10 -12.54
CA ILE A 22 11.76 -23.19 -11.40
C ILE A 22 12.69 -23.77 -10.33
N GLU A 23 13.36 -22.88 -9.60
CA GLU A 23 13.95 -23.25 -8.31
C GLU A 23 12.83 -23.21 -7.24
N ALA A 24 12.52 -24.34 -6.64
CA ALA A 24 11.57 -24.46 -5.53
C ALA A 24 12.29 -24.46 -4.18
N VAL A 25 11.83 -23.62 -3.25
CA VAL A 25 12.37 -23.51 -1.90
C VAL A 25 11.23 -23.67 -0.90
N PHE A 26 11.33 -24.64 0.00
CA PHE A 26 10.32 -24.89 1.03
C PHE A 26 10.85 -24.50 2.40
N GLN A 27 10.06 -23.76 3.17
CA GLN A 27 10.38 -23.40 4.54
C GLN A 27 9.17 -23.57 5.47
N PRO A 28 9.37 -23.66 6.80
CA PRO A 28 8.28 -23.49 7.76
C PRO A 28 7.67 -22.08 7.65
N ASN A 29 6.37 -21.96 7.91
CA ASN A 29 5.66 -20.68 7.86
C ASN A 29 6.29 -19.66 8.82
N GLY A 30 6.91 -18.63 8.24
CA GLY A 30 7.52 -17.50 8.95
C GLY A 30 6.98 -16.13 8.52
N GLY A 31 5.99 -16.10 7.64
CA GLY A 31 5.43 -14.89 7.05
C GLY A 31 6.19 -14.38 5.82
N GLN A 32 5.54 -13.44 5.13
CA GLN A 32 6.04 -12.79 3.91
C GLN A 32 7.42 -12.15 4.11
N VAL A 33 7.71 -11.57 5.28
CA VAL A 33 9.04 -11.01 5.58
C VAL A 33 10.11 -12.10 5.65
N SER A 34 9.79 -13.26 6.23
CA SER A 34 10.70 -14.42 6.23
C SER A 34 10.98 -14.88 4.80
N ALA A 35 9.95 -14.99 3.96
CA ALA A 35 10.09 -15.36 2.55
C ALA A 35 10.97 -14.37 1.76
N TYR A 36 10.75 -13.05 1.90
CA TYR A 36 11.58 -12.02 1.25
C TYR A 36 13.04 -12.08 1.73
N ASN A 37 13.26 -12.24 3.03
CA ASN A 37 14.59 -12.41 3.61
C ASN A 37 15.30 -13.65 3.04
N HIS A 38 14.58 -14.76 2.87
CA HIS A 38 15.14 -15.98 2.29
C HIS A 38 15.46 -15.80 0.81
N ALA A 39 14.55 -15.22 0.03
CA ALA A 39 14.78 -14.89 -1.38
C ALA A 39 16.06 -14.08 -1.55
N LEU A 40 16.21 -12.97 -0.81
CA LEU A 40 17.35 -12.07 -0.97
C LEU A 40 18.70 -12.66 -0.56
N ARG A 41 18.72 -13.72 0.27
CA ARG A 41 19.94 -14.49 0.53
C ARG A 41 20.37 -15.36 -0.65
N ARG A 42 19.43 -15.79 -1.49
CA ARG A 42 19.67 -16.73 -2.60
C ARG A 42 19.82 -16.04 -3.95
N LEU A 43 19.16 -14.89 -4.15
CA LEU A 43 19.18 -14.18 -5.43
C LEU A 43 20.60 -13.76 -5.84
N ASP A 44 21.06 -14.23 -6.98
CA ASP A 44 22.30 -13.81 -7.64
C ASP A 44 22.04 -12.87 -8.83
N THR A 45 20.77 -12.57 -9.10
CA THR A 45 20.35 -11.71 -10.21
C THR A 45 20.56 -10.22 -9.91
N PRO A 46 20.74 -9.37 -10.94
CA PRO A 46 20.89 -7.92 -10.76
C PRO A 46 19.62 -7.22 -10.25
N CYS A 47 18.45 -7.75 -10.62
CA CYS A 47 17.16 -7.23 -10.23
C CYS A 47 16.15 -8.33 -9.93
N VAL A 48 15.09 -7.99 -9.20
CA VAL A 48 14.00 -8.90 -8.81
C VAL A 48 12.65 -8.20 -8.86
N ILE A 49 11.62 -8.92 -9.29
CA ILE A 49 10.21 -8.60 -9.04
C ILE A 49 9.70 -9.65 -8.06
N PHE A 50 9.11 -9.22 -6.95
CA PHE A 50 8.40 -10.12 -6.05
C PHE A 50 6.95 -10.21 -6.51
N LEU A 51 6.54 -11.39 -6.98
CA LEU A 51 5.19 -11.64 -7.47
C LEU A 51 4.43 -12.46 -6.43
N ASP A 52 3.32 -11.92 -5.93
CA ASP A 52 2.42 -12.65 -5.04
C ASP A 52 1.72 -13.81 -5.79
N ALA A 53 1.42 -14.91 -5.10
CA ALA A 53 1.01 -16.18 -5.72
C ALA A 53 -0.36 -16.13 -6.44
N ASP A 54 -1.17 -15.11 -6.15
CA ASP A 54 -2.49 -14.86 -6.69
C ASP A 54 -2.54 -13.73 -7.75
N ASP A 55 -1.41 -13.07 -7.97
CA ASP A 55 -1.22 -12.01 -8.96
C ASP A 55 -0.68 -12.54 -10.30
N GLN A 56 -0.69 -11.68 -11.33
CA GLN A 56 -0.19 -12.03 -12.67
C GLN A 56 0.66 -10.88 -13.23
N LEU A 57 1.74 -11.21 -13.93
CA LEU A 57 2.47 -10.24 -14.76
C LEU A 57 2.00 -10.29 -16.21
N GLN A 58 2.10 -9.16 -16.90
CA GLN A 58 1.96 -9.13 -18.36
C GLN A 58 3.19 -9.78 -19.01
N PRO A 59 3.04 -10.40 -20.20
CA PRO A 59 4.15 -11.08 -20.86
C PRO A 59 5.40 -10.20 -21.10
N ASP A 60 5.21 -8.89 -21.28
CA ASP A 60 6.28 -7.93 -21.55
C ASP A 60 6.78 -7.18 -20.30
N ALA A 61 6.31 -7.53 -19.10
CA ALA A 61 6.63 -6.81 -17.87
C ALA A 61 8.13 -6.79 -17.56
N ALA A 62 8.81 -7.93 -17.69
CA ALA A 62 10.23 -8.06 -17.42
C ALA A 62 11.06 -7.24 -18.43
N GLU A 63 10.72 -7.29 -19.72
CA GLU A 63 11.39 -6.52 -20.78
C GLU A 63 11.26 -5.01 -20.52
N ALA A 64 10.05 -4.53 -20.23
CA ALA A 64 9.80 -3.13 -19.96
C ALA A 64 10.54 -2.62 -18.72
N VAL A 65 10.61 -3.42 -17.65
CA VAL A 65 11.36 -3.09 -16.44
C VAL A 65 12.86 -3.03 -16.71
N LEU A 66 13.41 -3.98 -17.47
CA LEU A 66 14.83 -3.99 -17.82
C LEU A 66 15.19 -2.77 -18.69
N ALA A 67 14.34 -2.42 -19.66
CA ALA A 67 14.50 -1.22 -20.46
C ALA A 67 14.50 0.05 -19.59
N ALA A 68 13.63 0.13 -18.58
CA ALA A 68 13.59 1.25 -17.65
C ALA A 68 14.86 1.36 -16.79
N PHE A 69 15.36 0.23 -16.28
CA PHE A 69 16.63 0.17 -15.54
C PHE A 69 17.85 0.49 -16.40
N ALA A 70 17.79 0.25 -17.71
CA ALA A 70 18.85 0.62 -18.65
C ALA A 70 18.80 2.10 -19.03
N ALA A 71 17.60 2.69 -19.06
CA ALA A 71 17.39 4.09 -19.45
C ALA A 71 17.67 5.10 -18.33
N GLY A 72 17.75 4.67 -17.06
CA GLY A 72 18.03 5.57 -15.95
C GLY A 72 18.66 4.87 -14.75
N ASP A 73 19.32 5.67 -13.90
CA ASP A 73 19.95 5.20 -12.66
C ASP A 73 18.91 5.03 -11.55
N TYR A 74 18.15 3.94 -11.65
CA TYR A 74 17.09 3.60 -10.70
C TYR A 74 17.47 2.39 -9.86
N VAL A 75 17.20 2.47 -8.55
CA VAL A 75 17.27 1.32 -7.64
C VAL A 75 15.95 0.56 -7.57
N LYS A 76 14.85 1.22 -7.96
CA LYS A 76 13.51 0.65 -8.03
C LYS A 76 12.79 1.18 -9.27
N VAL A 77 12.09 0.30 -9.97
CA VAL A 77 11.14 0.68 -11.03
C VAL A 77 9.77 0.17 -10.63
N GLN A 78 8.77 1.03 -10.65
CA GLN A 78 7.37 0.67 -10.39
C GLN A 78 6.52 0.83 -11.65
N PHE A 79 5.46 0.03 -11.75
CA PHE A 79 4.51 0.04 -12.87
C PHE A 79 3.08 -0.15 -12.36
N ARG A 80 2.09 0.19 -13.18
CA ARG A 80 0.68 0.04 -12.77
C ARG A 80 0.27 -1.43 -12.77
N LEU A 81 -0.67 -1.77 -11.89
CA LEU A 81 -1.37 -3.05 -11.88
C LEU A 81 -2.85 -2.81 -12.17
N GLU A 82 -3.45 -3.65 -13.01
CA GLU A 82 -4.90 -3.73 -13.17
C GLU A 82 -5.49 -4.50 -12.00
N VAL A 83 -6.53 -3.98 -11.37
CA VAL A 83 -7.17 -4.66 -10.24
C VAL A 83 -8.17 -5.70 -10.78
N MET A 84 -8.02 -6.95 -10.37
CA MET A 84 -8.92 -8.05 -10.69
C MET A 84 -9.60 -8.59 -9.43
N THR A 85 -10.84 -9.05 -9.59
CA THR A 85 -11.59 -9.75 -8.56
C THR A 85 -11.05 -11.16 -8.31
N GLU A 86 -11.56 -11.83 -7.28
CA GLU A 86 -11.19 -13.20 -6.92
C GLU A 86 -11.34 -14.19 -8.08
N ASP A 87 -12.39 -14.06 -8.89
CA ASP A 87 -12.65 -14.84 -10.11
C ASP A 87 -11.80 -14.42 -11.33
N GLY A 88 -10.96 -13.39 -11.20
CA GLY A 88 -10.08 -12.89 -12.25
C GLY A 88 -10.69 -11.85 -13.19
N THR A 89 -11.92 -11.40 -12.93
CA THR A 89 -12.57 -10.34 -13.71
C THR A 89 -11.90 -8.99 -13.46
N LEU A 90 -11.53 -8.27 -14.53
CA LEU A 90 -10.95 -6.94 -14.41
C LEU A 90 -11.99 -5.91 -13.93
N THR A 91 -11.62 -5.10 -12.96
CA THR A 91 -12.50 -4.06 -12.37
C THR A 91 -12.46 -2.73 -13.13
N GLY A 92 -11.50 -2.56 -14.05
CA GLY A 92 -11.20 -1.28 -14.70
C GLY A 92 -10.40 -0.29 -13.82
N VAL A 93 -10.10 -0.66 -12.57
CA VAL A 93 -9.26 0.15 -11.67
C VAL A 93 -7.79 -0.22 -11.86
N GLN A 94 -6.90 0.78 -11.83
CA GLN A 94 -5.45 0.59 -11.81
C GLN A 94 -4.84 1.16 -10.53
N VAL A 95 -3.75 0.53 -10.06
CA VAL A 95 -2.97 1.00 -8.90
C VAL A 95 -1.49 1.14 -9.26
N PRO A 96 -0.77 2.19 -8.82
CA PRO A 96 -1.31 3.33 -8.08
C PRO A 96 -2.09 4.27 -9.00
N GLN A 97 -2.99 5.06 -8.39
CA GLN A 97 -3.81 6.06 -9.09
C GLN A 97 -2.99 7.28 -9.58
N SER A 98 -1.73 7.39 -9.14
CA SER A 98 -0.79 8.44 -9.53
C SER A 98 0.58 7.80 -9.78
N SER A 99 1.16 8.07 -10.94
CA SER A 99 2.44 7.52 -11.40
C SER A 99 3.58 8.54 -11.35
N ASP A 100 3.26 9.83 -11.32
CA ASP A 100 4.24 10.93 -11.24
C ASP A 100 4.76 11.07 -9.81
N VAL A 101 5.73 10.24 -9.45
CA VAL A 101 6.47 10.35 -8.20
C VAL A 101 7.92 10.74 -8.49
N THR A 102 8.36 11.85 -7.92
CA THR A 102 9.75 12.29 -7.93
C THR A 102 10.24 12.45 -6.50
N ASP A 103 11.56 12.41 -6.33
CA ASP A 103 12.22 12.66 -5.04
C ASP A 103 11.71 11.75 -3.91
N CYS A 104 11.32 10.51 -4.22
CA CYS A 104 10.70 9.57 -3.28
C CYS A 104 11.48 9.45 -1.96
N GLY A 105 12.81 9.38 -2.03
CA GLY A 105 13.67 9.35 -0.85
C GLY A 105 13.66 10.63 -0.03
N MET A 106 13.56 11.81 -0.66
CA MET A 106 13.41 13.08 0.04
C MET A 106 12.03 13.17 0.71
N ARG A 107 10.96 12.82 -0.03
CA ARG A 107 9.60 12.77 0.51
C ARG A 107 9.51 11.86 1.73
N LEU A 108 10.17 10.70 1.68
CA LEU A 108 10.21 9.78 2.80
C LEU A 108 10.93 10.36 4.03
N ARG A 109 12.01 11.11 3.83
CA ARG A 109 12.70 11.84 4.91
C ARG A 109 11.84 12.94 5.52
N ASP A 110 10.95 13.55 4.73
CA ASP A 110 9.93 14.48 5.21
C ASP A 110 8.72 13.77 5.86
N GLY A 111 8.75 12.43 5.93
CA GLY A 111 7.70 11.60 6.52
C GLY A 111 6.60 11.19 5.55
N TRP A 112 6.65 11.55 4.27
CA TRP A 112 5.61 11.21 3.30
C TRP A 112 5.83 9.84 2.67
N LEU A 113 4.82 8.97 2.77
CA LEU A 113 4.77 7.75 1.97
C LEU A 113 4.34 8.11 0.54
N TYR A 114 5.22 7.82 -0.42
CA TYR A 114 4.92 8.08 -1.83
C TYR A 114 3.97 7.00 -2.40
N PRO A 115 3.07 7.37 -3.33
CA PRO A 115 2.19 6.39 -3.99
C PRO A 115 3.00 5.31 -4.73
N SER A 116 2.72 4.06 -4.37
CA SER A 116 3.37 2.88 -4.95
C SER A 116 2.30 1.79 -5.17
N PRO A 117 2.43 0.95 -6.21
CA PRO A 117 1.64 -0.28 -6.29
C PRO A 117 2.02 -1.26 -5.16
N PRO A 118 1.15 -2.22 -4.82
CA PRO A 118 1.50 -3.38 -3.99
C PRO A 118 2.70 -4.17 -4.53
N GLY A 119 3.28 -5.06 -3.72
CA GLY A 119 4.46 -5.88 -4.01
C GLY A 119 4.72 -6.18 -5.49
N SER A 120 3.79 -6.85 -6.16
CA SER A 120 3.86 -7.31 -7.57
C SER A 120 4.08 -6.22 -8.62
N GLY A 121 3.83 -4.95 -8.30
CA GLY A 121 3.99 -3.81 -9.21
C GLY A 121 5.37 -3.16 -9.16
N ASN A 122 6.35 -3.81 -8.51
CA ASN A 122 7.65 -3.22 -8.23
C ASN A 122 8.79 -4.17 -8.58
N ALA A 123 9.79 -3.62 -9.25
CA ALA A 123 11.08 -4.24 -9.49
C ALA A 123 12.19 -3.51 -8.73
N TYR A 124 13.16 -4.27 -8.23
CA TYR A 124 14.21 -3.77 -7.34
C TYR A 124 15.59 -4.20 -7.81
N ARG A 125 16.58 -3.32 -7.71
CA ARG A 125 17.99 -3.70 -7.73
C ARG A 125 18.31 -4.51 -6.47
N VAL A 126 18.84 -5.72 -6.64
CA VAL A 126 19.01 -6.68 -5.54
C VAL A 126 20.07 -6.19 -4.54
N ASP A 127 21.16 -5.62 -5.02
CA ASP A 127 22.23 -5.02 -4.21
C ASP A 127 21.74 -3.84 -3.38
N ALA A 128 20.94 -2.94 -3.96
CA ALA A 128 20.32 -1.82 -3.25
C ALA A 128 19.33 -2.30 -2.19
N LEU A 129 18.51 -3.31 -2.51
CA LEU A 129 17.53 -3.85 -1.57
C LEU A 129 18.20 -4.56 -0.38
N ARG A 130 19.35 -5.21 -0.59
CA ARG A 130 20.19 -5.79 0.48
C ARG A 130 20.75 -4.77 1.46
N ARG A 131 20.79 -3.48 1.13
CA ARG A 131 21.15 -2.43 2.11
C ARG A 131 20.07 -2.23 3.17
N ILE A 132 18.84 -2.68 2.90
CA ILE A 132 17.68 -2.60 3.80
C ILE A 132 17.39 -3.96 4.45
N PHE A 133 17.48 -5.04 3.68
CA PHE A 133 17.18 -6.40 4.12
C PHE A 133 18.43 -7.12 4.67
N PRO A 134 18.30 -8.05 5.63
CA PRO A 134 17.06 -8.64 6.11
C PRO A 134 16.29 -7.74 7.08
N VAL A 135 14.97 -7.81 7.04
CA VAL A 135 14.09 -7.15 8.02
C VAL A 135 13.83 -8.10 9.19
N PRO A 136 13.90 -7.67 10.46
CA PRO A 136 13.54 -8.51 11.60
C PRO A 136 12.13 -9.09 11.46
N VAL A 137 11.98 -10.40 11.65
CA VAL A 137 10.66 -11.05 11.63
C VAL A 137 10.05 -10.94 13.02
N THR A 138 8.90 -10.31 13.10
CA THR A 138 8.16 -10.03 14.35
C THR A 138 6.68 -10.33 14.13
N ALA A 139 5.92 -10.53 15.20
CA ALA A 139 4.46 -10.68 15.11
C ALA A 139 3.79 -9.49 14.40
N ASP A 140 4.39 -8.30 14.50
CA ASP A 140 3.89 -7.05 13.91
C ASP A 140 4.25 -6.87 12.43
N ASN A 141 4.97 -7.81 11.80
CA ASN A 141 5.30 -7.70 10.37
C ASN A 141 5.35 -9.04 9.63
N ILE A 142 4.65 -10.05 10.12
CA ILE A 142 4.47 -11.34 9.41
C ILE A 142 3.98 -11.10 7.98
N HIS A 143 3.17 -10.06 7.76
CA HIS A 143 2.75 -9.58 6.42
C HIS A 143 3.27 -8.17 6.12
N GLY A 144 3.30 -7.82 4.84
CA GLY A 144 3.66 -6.48 4.33
C GLY A 144 5.17 -6.28 4.21
N ALA A 145 5.87 -7.30 3.69
CA ALA A 145 7.29 -7.21 3.41
C ALA A 145 7.60 -6.15 2.34
N ASP A 146 6.67 -5.99 1.40
CA ASP A 146 6.67 -4.97 0.37
C ASP A 146 6.80 -3.55 0.94
N PHE A 147 6.20 -3.25 2.10
CA PHE A 147 6.37 -1.95 2.77
C PHE A 147 7.86 -1.57 2.94
N TYR A 148 8.67 -2.51 3.45
CA TYR A 148 10.10 -2.27 3.67
C TYR A 148 10.87 -2.19 2.35
N ALA A 149 10.50 -3.00 1.36
CA ALA A 149 11.12 -2.97 0.04
C ALA A 149 10.83 -1.65 -0.70
N ILE A 150 9.56 -1.26 -0.76
CA ILE A 150 9.08 -0.04 -1.42
C ILE A 150 9.72 1.21 -0.79
N TYR A 151 9.60 1.37 0.53
CA TYR A 151 10.01 2.61 1.17
C TYR A 151 11.50 2.62 1.53
N GLY A 152 12.04 1.51 2.03
CA GLY A 152 13.45 1.44 2.40
C GLY A 152 14.39 1.69 1.22
N ILE A 153 14.12 1.07 0.05
CA ILE A 153 15.00 1.22 -1.11
C ILE A 153 15.02 2.66 -1.65
N ALA A 154 13.95 3.44 -1.45
CA ALA A 154 13.90 4.83 -1.86
C ALA A 154 14.89 5.73 -1.08
N LEU A 155 15.39 5.27 0.08
CA LEU A 155 16.45 5.95 0.81
C LEU A 155 17.84 5.69 0.20
N VAL A 156 17.96 4.64 -0.61
CA VAL A 156 19.20 4.15 -1.21
C VAL A 156 19.47 4.81 -2.57
N GLY A 157 18.42 5.11 -3.34
CA GLY A 157 18.56 5.74 -4.66
C GLY A 157 17.23 6.10 -5.30
N SER A 158 17.28 6.50 -6.57
CA SER A 158 16.13 7.00 -7.33
C SER A 158 15.12 5.91 -7.69
N VAL A 159 13.85 6.30 -7.72
CA VAL A 159 12.72 5.43 -8.11
C VAL A 159 12.21 5.89 -9.48
N GLY A 160 12.13 4.98 -10.44
CA GLY A 160 11.50 5.19 -11.74
C GLY A 160 10.05 4.69 -11.75
N SER A 161 9.21 5.35 -12.54
CA SER A 161 7.80 4.95 -12.73
C SER A 161 7.50 4.74 -14.21
N LEU A 162 6.85 3.62 -14.52
CA LEU A 162 6.29 3.34 -15.84
C LEU A 162 4.78 3.56 -15.83
N ASP A 163 4.30 4.39 -16.76
CA ASP A 163 2.86 4.64 -16.94
C ASP A 163 2.15 3.54 -17.73
N ARG A 164 2.46 2.28 -17.42
CA ARG A 164 1.94 1.10 -18.12
C ARG A 164 1.43 0.10 -17.09
N ALA A 165 0.30 -0.53 -17.40
CA ALA A 165 -0.20 -1.63 -16.62
C ALA A 165 0.53 -2.93 -17.01
N LEU A 166 1.51 -3.35 -16.21
CA LEU A 166 2.38 -4.51 -16.50
C LEU A 166 2.09 -5.70 -15.58
N GLY A 167 1.01 -5.65 -14.82
CA GLY A 167 0.53 -6.78 -14.05
C GLY A 167 -0.92 -6.63 -13.62
N ARG A 168 -1.42 -7.64 -12.93
CA ARG A 168 -2.77 -7.72 -12.38
C ARG A 168 -2.69 -8.06 -10.92
N TYR A 169 -3.40 -7.28 -10.11
CA TYR A 169 -3.46 -7.39 -8.67
C TYR A 169 -4.80 -7.98 -8.24
N ARG A 170 -4.78 -9.14 -7.57
CA ARG A 170 -6.01 -9.77 -7.07
C ARG A 170 -6.46 -9.11 -5.78
N VAL A 171 -7.73 -8.74 -5.73
CA VAL A 171 -8.37 -8.33 -4.49
C VAL A 171 -9.36 -9.38 -4.03
N HIS A 172 -9.16 -9.88 -2.81
CA HIS A 172 -10.09 -10.77 -2.13
C HIS A 172 -11.20 -9.93 -1.51
N ARG A 173 -12.46 -10.29 -1.77
CA ARG A 173 -13.60 -9.62 -1.16
C ARG A 173 -13.60 -10.01 0.32
N HIS A 174 -13.38 -9.05 1.23
CA HIS A 174 -13.65 -9.32 2.64
C HIS A 174 -15.14 -9.62 2.81
N THR A 175 -15.47 -10.87 3.13
CA THR A 175 -16.83 -11.33 3.38
C THR A 175 -17.33 -10.76 4.71
N THR A 176 -17.83 -9.54 4.70
CA THR A 176 -18.75 -9.01 5.72
C THR A 176 -19.99 -8.43 5.03
N ALA A 177 -20.62 -9.24 4.19
CA ALA A 177 -21.96 -8.98 3.70
C ALA A 177 -22.77 -10.29 3.77
N GLN A 178 -23.30 -10.60 4.96
CA GLN A 178 -24.52 -11.38 4.98
C GLN A 178 -25.59 -10.56 4.26
N ALA A 179 -26.17 -11.16 3.23
CA ALA A 179 -27.35 -10.66 2.56
C ALA A 179 -28.47 -10.49 3.60
N GLY A 180 -28.86 -9.24 3.84
CA GLY A 180 -29.87 -8.87 4.80
C GLY A 180 -30.10 -7.37 4.73
N ASP A 181 -31.31 -7.01 4.34
CA ASP A 181 -31.79 -5.67 4.02
C ASP A 181 -31.67 -4.69 5.21
N ALA A 182 -30.49 -4.06 5.40
CA ALA A 182 -30.22 -2.84 6.21
C ALA A 182 -28.69 -2.50 6.25
N GLY A 183 -28.02 -2.27 5.12
CA GLY A 183 -26.56 -2.50 5.07
C GLY A 183 -25.54 -1.35 4.92
N SER A 184 -25.88 -0.18 4.34
CA SER A 184 -24.81 0.74 3.84
C SER A 184 -23.97 1.46 4.91
N ALA A 185 -24.52 1.64 6.11
CA ALA A 185 -23.84 2.30 7.22
C ALA A 185 -22.77 1.41 7.86
N ASN A 186 -23.14 0.15 8.13
CA ASN A 186 -22.29 -0.84 8.81
C ASN A 186 -21.11 -1.28 7.93
N LEU A 187 -21.34 -1.45 6.61
CA LEU A 187 -20.28 -1.73 5.64
C LEU A 187 -19.23 -0.61 5.58
N SER A 188 -19.65 0.65 5.69
CA SER A 188 -18.71 1.78 5.63
C SER A 188 -17.88 1.93 6.90
N LEU A 189 -18.42 1.54 8.06
CA LEU A 189 -17.70 1.54 9.34
C LEU A 189 -16.69 0.39 9.40
N ALA A 190 -17.09 -0.82 9.01
CA ALA A 190 -16.20 -1.98 8.94
C ALA A 190 -14.97 -1.71 8.06
N ASN A 191 -15.18 -1.14 6.87
CA ASN A 191 -14.08 -0.72 5.99
C ASN A 191 -13.16 0.35 6.62
N ALA A 192 -13.70 1.22 7.47
CA ALA A 192 -12.90 2.24 8.17
C ALA A 192 -12.11 1.64 9.35
N GLU A 193 -12.68 0.67 10.06
CA GLU A 193 -12.01 -0.09 11.13
C GLU A 193 -10.89 -0.98 10.56
N ASP A 194 -11.13 -1.65 9.44
CA ASP A 194 -10.09 -2.40 8.71
C ASP A 194 -8.98 -1.48 8.20
N ALA A 195 -9.35 -0.31 7.66
CA ALA A 195 -8.37 0.70 7.26
C ALA A 195 -7.58 1.26 8.46
N LEU A 196 -8.21 1.40 9.63
CA LEU A 196 -7.56 1.84 10.86
C LEU A 196 -6.60 0.77 11.40
N ALA A 197 -6.98 -0.51 11.33
CA ALA A 197 -6.10 -1.63 11.63
C ALA A 197 -4.88 -1.64 10.68
N GLY A 198 -5.11 -1.44 9.38
CA GLY A 198 -4.05 -1.28 8.38
C GLY A 198 -3.14 -0.08 8.66
N ALA A 199 -3.69 1.05 9.12
CA ALA A 199 -2.91 2.24 9.50
C ALA A 199 -2.03 1.99 10.73
N ARG A 200 -2.57 1.32 11.77
CA ARG A 200 -1.80 0.92 12.96
C ARG A 200 -0.66 -0.03 12.58
N GLN A 201 -0.94 -0.99 11.71
CA GLN A 201 0.06 -1.91 11.20
C GLN A 201 1.16 -1.18 10.44
N SER A 202 0.80 -0.20 9.61
CA SER A 202 1.75 0.65 8.88
C SER A 202 2.62 1.50 9.83
N ALA A 203 2.07 1.97 10.96
CA ALA A 203 2.85 2.67 12.00
C ALA A 203 3.88 1.78 12.69
N ARG A 204 3.53 0.51 12.96
CA ARG A 204 4.49 -0.47 13.49
C ARG A 204 5.60 -0.77 12.49
N ARG A 205 5.24 -1.00 11.21
CA ARG A 205 6.21 -1.18 10.12
C ARG A 205 7.10 0.05 9.93
N TRP A 206 6.53 1.25 10.05
CA TRP A 206 7.29 2.50 10.02
C TRP A 206 8.35 2.54 11.12
N ALA A 207 8.00 2.22 12.36
CA ALA A 207 8.96 2.19 13.47
C ALA A 207 10.14 1.24 13.19
N ILE A 208 9.88 0.04 12.64
CA ILE A 208 10.92 -0.91 12.24
C ILE A 208 11.78 -0.32 11.11
N LEU A 209 11.16 0.26 10.07
CA LEU A 209 11.89 0.89 8.96
C LEU A 209 12.78 2.04 9.43
N ARG A 210 12.33 2.86 10.38
CA ARG A 210 13.14 3.92 10.99
C ARG A 210 14.39 3.36 11.65
N GLY A 211 14.25 2.27 12.41
CA GLY A 211 15.38 1.58 13.04
C GLY A 211 16.39 1.09 11.99
N LEU A 212 15.90 0.43 10.93
CA LEU A 212 16.74 -0.06 9.84
C LEU A 212 17.43 1.08 9.08
N ALA A 213 16.72 2.16 8.79
CA ALA A 213 17.25 3.33 8.10
C ALA A 213 18.38 3.99 8.92
N TRP A 214 18.20 4.10 10.23
CA TRP A 214 19.23 4.61 11.13
C TRP A 214 20.44 3.67 11.19
N GLU A 215 20.23 2.40 11.51
CA GLU A 215 21.30 1.43 11.75
C GLU A 215 22.13 1.18 10.49
N ARG A 216 21.50 1.11 9.31
CA ARG A 216 22.16 0.66 8.09
C ARG A 216 22.56 1.77 7.14
N LEU A 217 21.83 2.88 7.18
CA LEU A 217 22.04 4.01 6.26
C LEU A 217 22.43 5.30 6.97
N GLY A 218 22.38 5.36 8.31
CA GLY A 218 22.57 6.60 9.07
C GLY A 218 21.47 7.64 8.81
N VAL A 219 20.32 7.23 8.28
CA VAL A 219 19.22 8.14 7.92
C VAL A 219 18.23 8.23 9.07
N VAL A 220 18.01 9.45 9.57
CA VAL A 220 16.98 9.73 10.57
C VAL A 220 15.65 9.99 9.87
N LEU A 221 14.67 9.15 10.13
CA LEU A 221 13.30 9.33 9.68
C LEU A 221 12.40 9.88 10.80
N PRO A 222 11.37 10.70 10.47
CA PRO A 222 10.43 11.24 11.44
C PRO A 222 9.75 10.16 12.30
N ALA A 223 9.38 10.50 13.53
CA ALA A 223 8.74 9.56 14.45
C ALA A 223 7.46 8.94 13.88
N GLU A 224 6.68 9.74 13.16
CA GLU A 224 5.44 9.33 12.49
C GLU A 224 5.54 9.68 11.00
N PHE A 225 5.00 8.82 10.14
CA PHE A 225 4.81 9.14 8.73
C PHE A 225 3.50 9.92 8.54
N LEU A 226 3.37 10.59 7.40
CA LEU A 226 2.20 11.32 6.95
C LEU A 226 1.53 10.49 5.84
N ASP A 227 0.29 10.09 6.09
CA ASP A 227 -0.57 9.43 5.11
C ASP A 227 -2.01 9.88 5.31
N PHE A 228 -2.58 10.49 4.27
CA PHE A 228 -3.98 10.91 4.29
C PHE A 228 -4.92 9.71 4.42
N SER A 229 -4.56 8.52 3.93
CA SER A 229 -5.46 7.35 4.00
C SER A 229 -5.69 6.91 5.45
N ALA A 230 -4.63 6.92 6.28
CA ALA A 230 -4.72 6.73 7.72
C ALA A 230 -5.56 7.83 8.40
N GLU A 231 -5.28 9.11 8.14
CA GLU A 231 -6.03 10.23 8.74
C GLU A 231 -7.52 10.19 8.35
N LYS A 232 -7.80 9.80 7.11
CA LYS A 232 -9.15 9.61 6.57
C LYS A 232 -9.89 8.48 7.29
N ALA A 233 -9.22 7.37 7.62
CA ALA A 233 -9.82 6.26 8.36
C ALA A 233 -10.22 6.71 9.78
N HIS A 234 -9.30 7.39 10.49
CA HIS A 234 -9.58 7.97 11.82
C HIS A 234 -10.74 8.97 11.76
N PHE A 235 -10.73 9.87 10.77
CA PHE A 235 -11.81 10.81 10.52
C PHE A 235 -13.16 10.12 10.35
N ALA A 236 -13.21 9.03 9.56
CA ALA A 236 -14.44 8.30 9.30
C ALA A 236 -15.00 7.64 10.57
N THR A 237 -14.14 6.94 11.33
CA THR A 237 -14.53 6.28 12.58
C THR A 237 -14.99 7.28 13.64
N LEU A 238 -14.37 8.46 13.70
CA LEU A 238 -14.72 9.48 14.69
C LEU A 238 -16.02 10.22 14.37
N LEU A 239 -16.32 10.46 13.08
CA LEU A 239 -17.37 11.41 12.69
C LEU A 239 -18.61 10.77 12.06
N HIS A 240 -18.55 9.53 11.59
CA HIS A 240 -19.73 8.86 11.05
C HIS A 240 -20.77 8.69 12.17
N GLY A 241 -21.96 9.26 11.98
CA GLY A 241 -23.04 9.18 12.98
C GLY A 241 -22.84 10.07 14.21
N ALA A 242 -21.71 10.78 14.31
CA ALA A 242 -21.42 11.66 15.43
C ALA A 242 -22.35 12.89 15.43
N PRO A 243 -22.79 13.37 16.62
CA PRO A 243 -23.59 14.58 16.74
C PRO A 243 -22.81 15.82 16.30
N LEU A 244 -23.53 16.86 15.87
CA LEU A 244 -22.93 18.09 15.33
C LEU A 244 -21.89 18.72 16.28
N THR A 245 -22.15 18.71 17.58
CA THR A 245 -21.23 19.21 18.62
C THR A 245 -19.89 18.47 18.62
N ARG A 246 -19.89 17.14 18.46
CA ARG A 246 -18.67 16.34 18.36
C ARG A 246 -17.87 16.67 17.10
N ARG A 247 -18.55 16.89 15.96
CA ARG A 247 -17.91 17.25 14.70
C ARG A 247 -17.23 18.61 14.77
N TRP A 248 -17.89 19.61 15.36
CA TRP A 248 -17.30 20.92 15.59
C TRP A 248 -16.14 20.87 16.58
N ARG A 249 -16.24 20.06 17.65
CA ARG A 249 -15.11 19.83 18.57
C ARG A 249 -13.91 19.25 17.84
N TRP A 250 -14.12 18.20 17.02
CA TRP A 250 -13.04 17.62 16.22
C TRP A 250 -12.42 18.64 15.29
N PHE A 251 -13.24 19.39 14.54
CA PHE A 251 -12.76 20.41 13.61
C PHE A 251 -11.90 21.47 14.30
N ARG A 252 -12.30 21.92 15.49
CA ARG A 252 -11.58 22.98 16.22
C ARG A 252 -10.31 22.50 16.94
N HIS A 253 -10.27 21.25 17.41
CA HIS A 253 -9.24 20.81 18.36
C HIS A 253 -8.46 19.55 17.96
N GLU A 254 -8.98 18.73 17.04
CA GLU A 254 -8.43 17.38 16.75
C GLU A 254 -8.12 17.17 15.25
N SER A 255 -8.35 18.18 14.40
CA SER A 255 -8.27 18.07 12.94
C SER A 255 -6.94 18.53 12.32
N SER A 256 -6.01 19.06 13.13
CA SER A 256 -4.79 19.72 12.65
C SER A 256 -3.96 18.80 11.73
N ARG A 257 -3.74 17.57 12.16
CA ARG A 257 -2.98 16.56 11.41
C ARG A 257 -3.71 16.15 10.12
N TYR A 258 -5.04 15.95 10.18
CA TYR A 258 -5.86 15.71 8.99
C TYR A 258 -5.71 16.82 7.96
N PHE A 259 -5.89 18.09 8.33
CA PHE A 259 -5.77 19.20 7.39
C PHE A 259 -4.33 19.40 6.90
N HIS A 260 -3.33 19.16 7.74
CA HIS A 260 -1.92 19.15 7.33
C HIS A 260 -1.67 18.10 6.24
N THR A 261 -2.18 16.86 6.41
CA THR A 261 -2.00 15.81 5.40
C THR A 261 -2.72 16.09 4.07
N VAL A 262 -3.68 17.03 4.04
CA VAL A 262 -4.29 17.53 2.80
C VAL A 262 -3.48 18.68 2.21
N ALA A 263 -3.21 19.72 3.00
CA ALA A 263 -2.59 20.95 2.53
C ALA A 263 -1.15 20.73 2.07
N ALA A 264 -0.37 20.00 2.87
CA ALA A 264 1.04 19.73 2.61
C ALA A 264 1.27 18.51 1.72
N ASN A 265 0.21 17.82 1.24
CA ASN A 265 0.36 16.63 0.41
C ASN A 265 1.11 16.96 -0.89
N PRO A 266 2.30 16.38 -1.13
CA PRO A 266 3.10 16.71 -2.30
C PRO A 266 2.60 16.01 -3.57
N PHE A 267 1.75 14.99 -3.45
CA PHE A 267 1.27 14.18 -4.56
C PHE A 267 -0.10 14.63 -5.09
N TRP A 268 -0.68 15.68 -4.53
CA TRP A 268 -2.04 16.12 -4.85
C TRP A 268 -2.04 17.48 -5.53
N SER A 269 -2.84 17.59 -6.60
CA SER A 269 -3.12 18.86 -7.25
C SER A 269 -3.90 19.81 -6.34
N ALA A 270 -3.77 21.12 -6.56
CA ALA A 270 -4.55 22.14 -5.84
C ALA A 270 -6.06 21.87 -5.91
N ARG A 271 -6.54 21.38 -7.07
CA ARG A 271 -7.95 20.99 -7.28
C ARG A 271 -8.38 19.88 -6.32
N LYS A 272 -7.54 18.84 -6.15
CA LYS A 272 -7.84 17.73 -5.24
C LYS A 272 -7.84 18.18 -3.78
N LYS A 273 -6.88 19.04 -3.40
CA LYS A 273 -6.82 19.63 -2.04
C LYS A 273 -8.09 20.42 -1.72
N LEU A 274 -8.51 21.31 -2.63
CA LEU A 274 -9.74 22.09 -2.49
C LEU A 274 -10.99 21.20 -2.41
N ALA A 275 -11.08 20.18 -3.29
CA ALA A 275 -12.21 19.26 -3.27
C ALA A 275 -12.36 18.54 -1.92
N VAL A 276 -11.25 18.06 -1.35
CA VAL A 276 -11.27 17.42 -0.03
C VAL A 276 -11.67 18.41 1.07
N TRP A 277 -11.14 19.64 1.06
CA TRP A 277 -11.55 20.67 2.03
C TRP A 277 -13.05 20.98 1.96
N CYS A 278 -13.60 21.17 0.77
CA CYS A 278 -15.04 21.42 0.59
C CYS A 278 -15.88 20.26 1.11
N LEU A 279 -15.49 19.01 0.80
CA LEU A 279 -16.17 17.82 1.31
C LEU A 279 -16.08 17.71 2.84
N THR A 280 -14.92 18.02 3.44
CA THR A 280 -14.77 18.03 4.90
C THR A 280 -15.65 19.11 5.53
N ALA A 281 -15.78 20.30 4.92
CA ALA A 281 -16.66 21.36 5.40
C ALA A 281 -18.14 20.95 5.41
N LEU A 282 -18.59 20.17 4.41
CA LEU A 282 -19.96 19.62 4.38
C LEU A 282 -20.28 18.72 5.58
N CYS A 283 -19.26 18.16 6.23
CA CYS A 283 -19.45 17.33 7.42
C CYS A 283 -19.89 18.16 8.65
N LEU A 284 -19.75 19.49 8.62
CA LEU A 284 -20.10 20.42 9.70
C LEU A 284 -21.50 21.03 9.52
N VAL A 285 -22.21 20.68 8.45
CA VAL A 285 -23.57 21.16 8.19
C VAL A 285 -24.55 20.46 9.15
N PRO A 286 -25.54 21.18 9.74
CA PRO A 286 -26.48 20.62 10.71
C PRO A 286 -27.43 19.56 10.14
N VAL A 287 -27.44 19.38 8.81
CA VAL A 287 -28.27 18.38 8.13
C VAL A 287 -27.57 17.03 8.14
N ALA A 288 -28.03 16.12 9.01
CA ALA A 288 -27.41 14.81 9.24
C ALA A 288 -27.27 13.95 7.98
N SER A 289 -28.20 14.05 7.03
CA SER A 289 -28.13 13.30 5.76
C SER A 289 -26.97 13.78 4.87
N ILE A 290 -26.78 15.09 4.74
CA ILE A 290 -25.69 15.70 3.98
C ILE A 290 -24.36 15.42 4.66
N SER A 291 -24.30 15.63 5.97
CA SER A 291 -23.06 15.55 6.72
C SER A 291 -22.58 14.10 6.90
N ASN A 292 -23.47 13.11 7.01
CA ASN A 292 -23.10 11.69 6.96
C ASN A 292 -22.71 11.24 5.55
N ARG A 293 -23.38 11.75 4.50
CA ARG A 293 -23.02 11.45 3.12
C ARG A 293 -21.63 11.98 2.78
N ALA A 294 -21.27 13.16 3.26
CA ALA A 294 -19.93 13.72 3.09
C ALA A 294 -18.84 12.86 3.74
N VAL A 295 -19.04 12.43 5.00
CA VAL A 295 -18.11 11.51 5.69
C VAL A 295 -17.94 10.21 4.90
N ARG A 296 -19.04 9.61 4.43
CA ARG A 296 -19.01 8.39 3.61
C ARG A 296 -18.30 8.59 2.27
N TYR A 297 -18.55 9.70 1.59
CA TYR A 297 -17.94 10.00 0.28
C TYR A 297 -16.43 10.20 0.39
N ILE A 298 -15.97 10.82 1.47
CA ILE A 298 -14.55 10.93 1.79
C ILE A 298 -13.97 9.55 2.06
N ALA A 299 -14.58 8.78 2.95
CA ALA A 299 -14.05 7.51 3.45
C ALA A 299 -14.05 6.38 2.40
N ASN A 300 -15.12 6.25 1.63
CA ASN A 300 -15.39 5.11 0.76
C ASN A 300 -15.34 5.48 -0.74
N PRO A 301 -14.34 5.00 -1.51
CA PRO A 301 -14.30 5.16 -2.96
C PRO A 301 -15.52 4.57 -3.68
N LEU A 302 -16.12 3.49 -3.16
CA LEU A 302 -17.29 2.84 -3.75
C LEU A 302 -18.57 3.69 -3.61
N ALA A 303 -18.62 4.61 -2.64
CA ALA A 303 -19.73 5.57 -2.52
C ALA A 303 -19.71 6.67 -3.60
N ARG A 304 -18.68 6.68 -4.47
CA ARG A 304 -18.56 7.58 -5.62
C ARG A 304 -19.20 7.01 -6.88
N ALA A 305 -19.42 5.69 -6.93
CA ALA A 305 -20.25 5.06 -7.94
C ALA A 305 -21.70 5.25 -7.51
N GLY A 306 -22.39 6.19 -8.16
CA GLY A 306 -23.81 6.43 -7.90
C GLY A 306 -24.63 5.19 -8.23
N TYR A 307 -25.22 4.60 -7.21
CA TYR A 307 -26.46 3.83 -7.32
C TYR A 307 -27.59 4.67 -6.72
#